data_AF-A0A955HKP4-F1
#
_entry.id   AF-A0A955HKP4-F1
#
_cell.length_a   1.000
_cell.length_b   1.000
_cell.length_c   1.000
_cell.angle_alpha   90.00
_cell.angle_beta   90.00
_cell.angle_gamma   90.00
#
_symmetry.space_group_name_H-M   'P 1'
#
loop_
_entity.id
_entity.type
_entity.pdbx_description
1 polymer ?
#
loop_
_entity_poly.entity_id
_entity_poly.type
_entity_poly.pdbx_seq_one_letter_code
_entity_poly.pdbx_strand_id
1 'polypeptide(L)'
;MAKKPTLLTVGSGYTSTDTINTNFTRLTNAFNNTLSRDGSTPNQMAADLDMNSKDILNIGNLDVTGTLTVNGADFNDLVDGIGSGDTFQIVNRYNGNGVTTAFTLTTAPLARANTNIFINGVYQQKNTYEVSGTTITFGTAPPVGTANIEVITTTGAEGATIDASMVDSSEGNLESVVQKYEAVYDRRLSAAWTPVIADAESGGNEAVVTTAYGRIRASD
;
A
#
# COMPACT_ATOMS: atom_id res chain seq x y z
N MET A 1 25.51 35.71 17.54
CA MET A 1 26.78 36.11 18.22
C MET A 1 27.92 35.21 17.72
N ALA A 2 29.16 35.68 17.69
CA ALA A 2 30.30 34.86 17.28
C ALA A 2 30.45 33.63 18.19
N LYS A 3 30.48 32.42 17.60
CA LYS A 3 30.62 31.14 18.33
C LYS A 3 32.02 30.96 18.94
N LYS A 4 33.01 31.70 18.42
CA LYS A 4 34.37 31.78 18.96
C LYS A 4 34.52 33.03 19.85
N PRO A 5 34.95 32.89 21.12
CA PRO A 5 35.18 34.04 21.98
C PRO A 5 36.39 34.85 21.50
N THR A 6 36.27 36.18 21.56
CA THR A 6 37.41 37.09 21.34
C THR A 6 38.08 37.38 22.68
N LEU A 7 39.30 36.91 22.87
CA LEU A 7 40.06 37.13 24.10
C LEU A 7 40.84 38.44 24.03
N LEU A 8 40.97 39.10 25.17
CA LEU A 8 41.83 40.25 25.38
C LEU A 8 43.24 39.78 25.73
N THR A 9 44.26 40.44 25.18
CA THR A 9 45.66 40.20 25.55
C THR A 9 45.93 40.78 26.95
N VAL A 10 46.63 40.03 27.80
CA VAL A 10 47.13 40.56 29.08
C VAL A 10 48.37 41.41 28.79
N GLY A 11 48.19 42.72 28.72
CA GLY A 11 49.27 43.66 28.38
C GLY A 11 50.17 44.07 29.54
N SER A 12 49.77 43.83 30.79
CA SER A 12 50.57 44.15 31.98
C SER A 12 50.17 43.27 33.17
N GLY A 13 51.06 43.15 34.16
CA GLY A 13 50.78 42.43 35.41
C GLY A 13 49.76 43.14 36.32
N TYR A 14 49.71 44.48 36.30
CA TYR A 14 48.85 45.27 37.20
C TYR A 14 47.35 45.10 36.91
N THR A 15 46.97 45.10 35.63
CA THR A 15 45.56 44.93 35.18
C THR A 15 45.23 43.50 34.78
N SER A 16 46.12 42.56 35.08
CA SER A 16 46.03 41.17 34.61
C SER A 16 44.78 40.49 35.14
N THR A 17 44.46 40.68 36.42
CA THR A 17 43.28 40.08 37.07
C THR A 17 41.99 40.44 36.37
N ASP A 18 41.76 41.73 36.07
CA ASP A 18 40.53 42.18 35.39
C ASP A 18 40.42 41.65 33.96
N THR A 19 41.56 41.62 33.25
CA THR A 19 41.62 41.11 31.87
C THR A 19 41.37 39.60 31.82
N ILE A 20 41.96 38.86 32.76
CA ILE A 20 41.78 37.42 32.92
C ILE A 20 40.34 37.10 33.28
N ASN A 21 39.77 37.80 34.25
CA ASN A 21 38.37 37.63 34.65
C ASN A 21 37.42 37.90 33.48
N THR A 22 37.67 38.97 32.71
CA THR A 22 36.90 39.28 31.50
C THR A 22 37.00 38.17 30.46
N ASN A 23 38.19 37.64 30.22
CA ASN A 23 38.40 36.51 29.30
C ASN A 23 37.65 35.26 29.76
N PHE A 24 37.65 34.95 31.05
CA PHE A 24 36.89 33.83 31.59
C PHE A 24 35.38 34.01 31.39
N THR A 25 34.84 35.22 31.62
CA THR A 25 33.43 35.51 31.32
C THR A 25 33.12 35.30 29.84
N ARG A 26 34.00 35.75 28.94
CA ARG A 26 33.80 35.59 27.49
C ARG A 26 33.85 34.12 27.05
N LEU A 27 34.75 33.33 27.63
CA LEU A 27 34.82 31.89 27.38
C LEU A 27 33.55 31.17 27.82
N THR A 28 33.09 31.44 29.05
CA THR A 28 31.85 30.86 29.59
C THR A 28 30.64 31.21 28.73
N ASN A 29 30.51 32.48 28.33
CA ASN A 29 29.42 32.93 27.47
C ASN A 29 29.47 32.26 26.09
N ALA A 30 30.65 32.14 25.48
CA ALA A 30 30.79 31.46 24.19
C ALA A 30 30.49 29.96 24.28
N PHE A 31 30.88 29.29 25.36
CA PHE A 31 30.56 27.88 25.59
C PHE A 31 29.05 27.65 25.74
N ASN A 32 28.38 28.45 26.58
CA ASN A 32 26.93 28.36 26.76
C ASN A 32 26.16 28.68 25.48
N ASN A 33 26.67 29.61 24.67
CA ASN A 33 26.09 29.97 23.37
C ASN A 33 26.36 28.92 22.27
N THR A 34 27.45 28.15 22.33
CA THR A 34 27.81 27.18 21.25
C THR A 34 26.74 26.10 21.03
N LEU A 35 26.09 25.66 22.10
CA LEU A 35 24.93 24.76 22.05
C LEU A 35 23.61 25.47 22.40
N SER A 36 23.63 26.81 22.41
CA SER A 36 22.48 27.68 22.71
C SER A 36 21.74 27.28 24.00
N ARG A 37 22.50 26.95 25.04
CA ARG A 37 22.03 26.46 26.36
C ARG A 37 21.82 27.59 27.37
N ASP A 38 21.98 28.84 26.97
CA ASP A 38 21.87 30.02 27.84
C ASP A 38 20.42 30.40 28.19
N GLY A 39 19.44 29.65 27.68
CA GLY A 39 18.02 29.84 27.97
C GLY A 39 17.39 31.00 27.20
N SER A 40 18.10 31.62 26.27
CA SER A 40 17.53 32.63 25.38
C SER A 40 16.51 31.99 24.43
N THR A 41 15.30 32.55 24.38
CA THR A 41 14.29 32.17 23.39
C THR A 41 14.25 33.22 22.27
N PRO A 42 14.17 32.77 21.00
CA PRO A 42 14.18 31.37 20.57
C PRO A 42 15.61 30.79 20.59
N ASN A 43 15.75 29.51 20.93
CA ASN A 43 16.97 28.74 20.67
C ASN A 43 17.02 28.49 19.16
N GLN A 44 17.44 29.52 18.40
CA GLN A 44 17.06 29.61 17.00
C GLN A 44 17.66 28.51 16.12
N MET A 45 18.71 27.79 16.58
CA MET A 45 19.45 26.75 15.82
C MET A 45 19.36 26.95 14.30
N ALA A 46 19.58 28.20 13.85
CA ALA A 46 19.11 28.64 12.53
C ALA A 46 19.95 28.09 11.38
N ALA A 47 20.95 27.28 11.73
CA ALA A 47 21.79 26.51 10.84
C ALA A 47 21.89 25.10 11.41
N ASP A 48 22.05 24.12 10.51
CA ASP A 48 22.09 22.71 10.85
C ASP A 48 23.15 22.38 11.91
N LEU A 49 22.83 21.39 12.74
CA LEU A 49 23.80 20.79 13.64
C LEU A 49 24.60 19.73 12.88
N ASP A 50 25.71 20.15 12.27
CA ASP A 50 26.67 19.23 11.66
C ASP A 50 27.44 18.45 12.74
N MET A 51 27.27 17.13 12.76
CA MET A 51 27.93 16.21 13.69
C MET A 51 29.17 15.52 13.11
N ASN A 52 29.61 15.90 11.90
CA ASN A 52 30.76 15.33 11.19
C ASN A 52 30.77 13.79 11.20
N SER A 53 29.61 13.22 10.83
CA SER A 53 29.37 11.77 10.78
C SER A 53 29.54 11.05 12.13
N LYS A 54 29.18 11.73 13.22
CA LYS A 54 29.08 11.13 14.56
C LYS A 54 27.63 10.92 14.95
N ASP A 55 27.43 9.95 15.83
CA ASP A 55 26.13 9.60 16.36
C ASP A 55 25.75 10.51 17.53
N ILE A 56 24.44 10.63 17.78
CA ILE A 56 23.94 11.15 19.05
C ILE A 56 23.70 9.96 19.97
N LEU A 57 24.46 9.88 21.07
CA LEU A 57 24.37 8.80 22.04
C LEU A 57 23.55 9.21 23.26
N ASN A 58 22.95 8.23 23.94
CA ASN A 58 22.21 8.40 25.19
C ASN A 58 21.01 9.37 25.09
N ILE A 59 20.39 9.50 23.91
CA ILE A 59 19.08 10.15 23.80
C ILE A 59 18.05 9.20 24.42
N GLY A 60 17.23 9.69 25.35
CA GLY A 60 16.07 8.95 25.85
C GLY A 60 14.98 8.87 24.78
N ASN A 61 14.45 10.03 24.41
CA ASN A 61 13.47 10.18 23.32
C ASN A 61 13.92 11.30 22.39
N LEU A 62 13.77 11.08 21.08
CA LEU A 62 13.92 12.10 20.05
C LEU A 62 12.51 12.56 19.65
N ASP A 63 12.13 13.77 20.06
CA ASP A 63 10.84 14.38 19.72
C ASP A 63 11.03 15.35 18.55
N VAL A 64 10.31 15.12 17.45
CA VAL A 64 10.44 15.88 16.20
C VAL A 64 9.05 16.38 15.81
N THR A 65 8.86 17.70 15.81
CA THR A 65 7.58 18.33 15.43
C THR A 65 7.39 18.47 13.92
N GLY A 66 8.48 18.35 13.15
CA GLY A 66 8.49 18.34 11.69
C GLY A 66 8.83 16.96 11.13
N THR A 67 9.61 16.94 10.05
CA THR A 67 10.05 15.70 9.39
C THR A 67 11.42 15.26 9.91
N LEU A 68 11.56 13.97 10.21
CA LEU A 68 12.87 13.34 10.37
C LEU A 68 13.28 12.73 9.04
N THR A 69 14.35 13.24 8.42
CA THR A 69 14.86 12.68 7.16
C THR A 69 16.12 11.85 7.39
N VAL A 70 16.24 10.71 6.72
CA VAL A 70 17.45 9.86 6.70
C VAL A 70 17.93 9.77 5.25
N ASN A 71 19.17 10.20 4.99
CA ASN A 71 19.74 10.28 3.64
C ASN A 71 18.86 11.10 2.64
N GLY A 72 18.15 12.10 3.15
CA GLY A 72 17.30 12.97 2.34
C GLY A 72 15.90 12.43 2.03
N ALA A 73 15.54 11.24 2.52
CA ALA A 73 14.17 10.70 2.47
C ALA A 73 13.47 10.87 3.82
N ASP A 74 12.15 11.08 3.82
CA ASP A 74 11.37 11.06 5.06
C ASP A 74 11.47 9.67 5.71
N PHE A 75 11.65 9.64 7.03
CA PHE A 75 11.70 8.38 7.78
C PHE A 75 10.41 7.57 7.63
N ASN A 76 9.24 8.21 7.53
CA ASN A 76 7.97 7.51 7.34
C ASN A 76 7.91 6.83 5.97
N ASP A 77 8.37 7.50 4.91
CA ASP A 77 8.46 6.92 3.56
C ASP A 77 9.40 5.70 3.53
N LEU A 78 10.51 5.79 4.25
CA LEU A 78 11.46 4.67 4.38
C LEU A 78 10.81 3.47 5.11
N VAL A 79 10.01 3.72 6.14
CA VAL A 79 9.32 2.65 6.89
C VAL A 79 8.20 2.02 6.04
N ASP A 80 7.44 2.82 5.29
CA ASP A 80 6.38 2.31 4.42
C ASP A 80 6.90 1.43 3.29
N GLY A 81 8.07 1.78 2.73
CA GLY A 81 8.77 0.96 1.75
C GLY A 81 9.27 -0.40 2.27
N ILE A 82 9.26 -0.62 3.60
CA ILE A 82 9.68 -1.87 4.23
C ILE A 82 8.48 -2.70 4.76
N GLY A 83 7.29 -2.10 4.91
CA GLY A 83 6.21 -2.71 5.70
C GLY A 83 4.78 -2.60 5.17
N SER A 84 4.51 -1.81 4.14
CA SER A 84 3.12 -1.45 3.79
C SER A 84 2.84 -1.68 2.31
N GLY A 85 2.71 -2.94 1.88
CA GLY A 85 2.17 -3.25 0.54
C GLY A 85 2.91 -4.29 -0.30
N ASP A 86 3.96 -4.92 0.23
CA ASP A 86 4.66 -5.97 -0.53
C ASP A 86 3.77 -7.20 -0.72
N THR A 87 3.38 -7.44 -1.97
CA THR A 87 2.78 -8.70 -2.40
C THR A 87 3.88 -9.75 -2.50
N PHE A 88 3.85 -10.73 -1.62
CA PHE A 88 4.76 -11.87 -1.68
C PHE A 88 4.13 -13.02 -2.47
N GLN A 89 4.87 -13.59 -3.41
CA GLN A 89 4.45 -14.78 -4.15
C GLN A 89 5.16 -16.01 -3.63
N ILE A 90 4.37 -16.95 -3.12
CA ILE A 90 4.84 -18.25 -2.63
C ILE A 90 4.58 -19.28 -3.72
N VAL A 91 5.61 -20.00 -4.15
CA VAL A 91 5.48 -21.03 -5.20
C VAL A 91 5.64 -22.42 -4.61
N ASN A 92 4.58 -23.23 -4.70
CA ASN A 92 4.63 -24.66 -4.42
C ASN A 92 4.69 -25.46 -5.72
N ARG A 93 5.52 -26.52 -5.76
CA ARG A 93 5.63 -27.44 -6.90
C ARG A 93 5.37 -28.87 -6.45
N TYR A 94 4.58 -29.60 -7.23
CA TYR A 94 4.22 -31.00 -6.94
C TYR A 94 4.35 -31.87 -8.19
N ASN A 95 4.47 -33.18 -7.96
CA ASN A 95 4.38 -34.20 -8.99
C ASN A 95 2.93 -34.71 -9.07
N GLY A 96 2.32 -34.62 -10.24
CA GLY A 96 1.08 -35.34 -10.53
C GLY A 96 1.36 -36.84 -10.72
N ASN A 97 0.39 -37.67 -10.38
CA ASN A 97 0.44 -39.13 -10.54
C ASN A 97 -0.79 -39.70 -11.27
N GLY A 98 -1.68 -38.84 -11.77
CA GLY A 98 -2.91 -39.25 -12.46
C GLY A 98 -4.04 -39.73 -11.54
N VAL A 99 -3.86 -39.76 -10.21
CA VAL A 99 -4.89 -40.25 -9.26
C VAL A 99 -5.14 -39.34 -8.06
N THR A 100 -4.10 -38.68 -7.54
CA THR A 100 -4.22 -37.77 -6.40
C THR A 100 -4.81 -36.44 -6.84
N THR A 101 -5.87 -36.00 -6.16
CA THR A 101 -6.55 -34.72 -6.43
C THR A 101 -6.24 -33.64 -5.40
N ALA A 102 -5.84 -34.01 -4.17
CA ALA A 102 -5.58 -33.07 -3.09
C ALA A 102 -4.08 -32.87 -2.83
N PHE A 103 -3.65 -31.62 -2.70
CA PHE A 103 -2.27 -31.22 -2.42
C PHE A 103 -2.23 -30.15 -1.32
N THR A 104 -1.21 -30.21 -0.45
CA THR A 104 -1.07 -29.29 0.69
C THR A 104 -0.01 -28.23 0.42
N LEU A 105 -0.43 -26.97 0.43
CA LEU A 105 0.38 -25.76 0.33
C LEU A 105 1.16 -25.48 1.62
N THR A 106 2.25 -24.74 1.49
CA THR A 106 3.03 -24.24 2.63
C THR A 106 2.35 -23.07 3.35
N THR A 107 1.45 -22.38 2.67
CA THR A 107 0.72 -21.22 3.21
C THR A 107 -0.70 -21.22 2.66
N ALA A 108 -1.66 -20.92 3.53
CA ALA A 108 -3.06 -20.81 3.13
C ALA A 108 -3.24 -19.52 2.30
N PRO A 109 -3.76 -19.59 1.06
CA PRO A 109 -4.19 -18.39 0.36
C PRO A 109 -5.40 -17.78 1.07
N LEU A 110 -5.49 -16.45 1.05
CA LEU A 110 -6.63 -15.72 1.62
C LEU A 110 -7.95 -16.07 0.93
N ALA A 111 -7.90 -16.25 -0.39
CA ALA A 111 -9.00 -16.73 -1.19
C ALA A 111 -8.47 -17.51 -2.40
N ARG A 112 -9.32 -18.34 -3.00
CA ARG A 112 -9.01 -19.04 -4.26
C ARG A 112 -8.56 -18.08 -5.38
N ALA A 113 -9.08 -16.84 -5.39
CA ALA A 113 -8.69 -15.80 -6.33
C ALA A 113 -7.19 -15.43 -6.24
N ASN A 114 -6.56 -15.60 -5.08
CA ASN A 114 -5.14 -15.29 -4.84
C ASN A 114 -4.18 -16.43 -5.23
N THR A 115 -4.68 -17.49 -5.85
CA THR A 115 -3.84 -18.57 -6.37
C THR A 115 -3.72 -18.42 -7.88
N ASN A 116 -2.63 -18.84 -8.50
CA ASN A 116 -2.52 -19.14 -9.93
C ASN A 116 -1.89 -20.52 -10.07
N ILE A 117 -2.56 -21.43 -10.79
CA ILE A 117 -2.12 -22.81 -10.90
C ILE A 117 -1.83 -23.13 -12.35
N PHE A 118 -0.69 -23.77 -12.58
CA PHE A 118 -0.28 -24.27 -13.88
C PHE A 118 -0.02 -25.78 -13.80
N ILE A 119 -0.59 -26.54 -14.73
CA ILE A 119 -0.29 -27.96 -14.91
C ILE A 119 0.41 -28.12 -16.26
N ASN A 120 1.66 -28.60 -16.26
CA ASN A 120 2.56 -28.60 -17.43
C ASN A 120 2.67 -27.21 -18.09
N GLY A 121 2.67 -26.14 -17.29
CA GLY A 121 2.69 -24.76 -17.78
C GLY A 121 1.35 -24.23 -18.29
N VAL A 122 0.28 -25.03 -18.29
CA VAL A 122 -1.06 -24.61 -18.72
C VAL A 122 -1.88 -24.13 -17.52
N TYR A 123 -2.37 -22.90 -17.59
CA TYR A 123 -3.20 -22.30 -16.54
C TYR A 123 -4.48 -23.10 -16.28
N GLN A 124 -4.82 -23.29 -15.01
CA GLN A 124 -6.05 -23.92 -14.55
C GLN A 124 -7.08 -22.86 -14.16
N GLN A 125 -8.29 -22.94 -14.72
CA GLN A 125 -9.37 -22.03 -14.37
C GLN A 125 -9.80 -22.20 -12.90
N LYS A 126 -10.25 -21.12 -12.25
CA LYS A 126 -10.57 -21.15 -10.80
C LYS A 126 -11.67 -22.15 -10.44
N ASN A 127 -12.60 -22.41 -11.35
CA ASN A 127 -13.70 -23.34 -11.14
C ASN A 127 -13.30 -24.83 -11.26
N THR A 128 -12.06 -25.15 -11.67
CA THR A 128 -11.60 -26.54 -11.78
C THR A 128 -10.94 -27.06 -10.51
N TYR A 129 -10.82 -26.23 -9.47
CA TYR A 129 -10.24 -26.60 -8.19
C TYR A 129 -10.86 -25.79 -7.03
N GLU A 130 -10.77 -26.35 -5.84
CA GLU A 130 -11.18 -25.71 -4.59
C GLU A 130 -9.98 -25.50 -3.67
N VAL A 131 -10.09 -24.51 -2.76
CA VAL A 131 -9.08 -24.23 -1.76
C VAL A 131 -9.71 -24.07 -0.39
N SER A 132 -9.20 -24.81 0.60
CA SER A 132 -9.63 -24.73 1.98
C SER A 132 -8.40 -24.80 2.90
N GLY A 133 -8.12 -23.70 3.60
CA GLY A 133 -6.88 -23.56 4.37
C GLY A 133 -5.68 -23.73 3.46
N THR A 134 -4.80 -24.68 3.79
CA THR A 134 -3.63 -25.03 2.96
C THR A 134 -3.92 -26.08 1.90
N THR A 135 -5.13 -26.63 1.81
CA THR A 135 -5.42 -27.73 0.88
C THR A 135 -6.02 -27.21 -0.41
N ILE A 136 -5.39 -27.54 -1.54
CA ILE A 136 -5.97 -27.43 -2.88
C ILE A 136 -6.53 -28.78 -3.29
N THR A 137 -7.73 -28.81 -3.85
CA THR A 137 -8.35 -30.02 -4.42
C THR A 137 -8.73 -29.79 -5.87
N PHE A 138 -8.13 -30.53 -6.80
CA PHE A 138 -8.48 -30.51 -8.22
C PHE A 138 -9.73 -31.35 -8.50
N GLY A 139 -10.59 -30.88 -9.41
CA GLY A 139 -11.75 -31.65 -9.89
C GLY A 139 -11.36 -32.86 -10.74
N THR A 140 -10.16 -32.87 -11.32
CA THR A 140 -9.58 -34.02 -12.03
C THR A 140 -8.13 -34.17 -11.61
N ALA A 141 -7.69 -35.40 -11.37
CA ALA A 141 -6.33 -35.67 -10.94
C ALA A 141 -5.31 -35.18 -12.00
N PRO A 142 -4.31 -34.36 -11.62
CA PRO A 142 -3.29 -33.91 -12.55
C PRO A 142 -2.53 -35.10 -13.18
N PRO A 143 -2.17 -35.04 -14.47
CA PRO A 143 -1.43 -36.12 -15.15
C PRO A 143 -0.10 -36.45 -14.48
N VAL A 144 0.42 -37.65 -14.76
CA VAL A 144 1.76 -38.07 -14.31
C VAL A 144 2.81 -37.09 -14.83
N GLY A 145 3.65 -36.57 -13.95
CA GLY A 145 4.76 -35.70 -14.31
C GLY A 145 5.60 -35.30 -13.10
N THR A 146 6.77 -34.71 -13.38
CA THR A 146 7.70 -34.22 -12.35
C THR A 146 7.64 -32.70 -12.29
N ALA A 147 7.41 -32.16 -11.09
CA ALA A 147 7.22 -30.74 -10.80
C ALA A 147 6.23 -30.06 -11.78
N ASN A 148 5.27 -30.84 -12.29
CA ASN A 148 4.38 -30.43 -13.34
C ASN A 148 3.16 -29.66 -12.82
N ILE A 149 2.94 -29.64 -11.51
CA ILE A 149 1.95 -28.80 -10.86
C ILE A 149 2.71 -27.64 -10.22
N GLU A 150 2.45 -26.41 -10.65
CA GLU A 150 2.94 -25.19 -10.03
C GLU A 150 1.76 -24.41 -9.47
N VAL A 151 1.81 -24.08 -8.18
CA VAL A 151 0.83 -23.24 -7.50
C VAL A 151 1.55 -22.00 -7.01
N ILE A 152 1.14 -20.85 -7.53
CA ILE A 152 1.58 -19.54 -7.06
C ILE A 152 0.49 -19.00 -6.13
N THR A 153 0.80 -18.89 -4.86
CA THR A 153 -0.05 -18.25 -3.86
C THR A 153 0.46 -16.83 -3.65
N THR A 154 -0.35 -15.84 -4.01
CA THR A 154 -0.06 -14.44 -3.69
C THR A 154 -0.55 -14.16 -2.28
N THR A 155 0.38 -13.91 -1.38
CA THR A 155 0.13 -13.40 -0.04
C THR A 155 0.40 -11.90 -0.03
N GLY A 156 -0.46 -11.12 0.57
CA GLY A 156 -0.24 -9.70 0.82
C GLY A 156 -0.89 -9.34 2.14
N ALA A 157 -0.56 -8.16 2.68
CA ALA A 157 -1.29 -7.62 3.81
C ALA A 157 -2.80 -7.69 3.53
N GLU A 158 -3.59 -8.06 4.55
CA GLU A 158 -5.04 -7.89 4.50
C GLU A 158 -5.37 -6.53 3.90
N GLY A 159 -6.43 -6.52 3.08
CA GLY A 159 -6.82 -5.45 2.17
C GLY A 159 -6.11 -4.14 2.44
N ALA A 160 -5.33 -3.66 1.46
CA ALA A 160 -4.89 -2.29 1.43
C ALA A 160 -6.08 -1.45 1.91
N THR A 161 -5.97 -0.92 3.14
CA THR A 161 -6.87 0.11 3.58
C THR A 161 -6.54 1.21 2.61
N ILE A 162 -7.33 1.34 1.55
CA ILE A 162 -7.30 2.55 0.76
C ILE A 162 -7.65 3.59 1.80
N ASP A 163 -6.64 4.34 2.23
CA ASP A 163 -6.87 5.49 3.07
C ASP A 163 -7.98 6.27 2.36
N ALA A 164 -9.05 6.62 3.06
CA ALA A 164 -10.13 7.39 2.47
C ALA A 164 -9.61 8.68 1.83
N SER A 165 -8.43 9.16 2.27
CA SER A 165 -7.70 10.28 1.65
C SER A 165 -7.12 9.99 0.26
N MET A 166 -6.83 8.71 -0.07
CA MET A 166 -6.30 8.23 -1.36
C MET A 166 -7.40 7.87 -2.36
N VAL A 167 -8.65 7.73 -1.92
CA VAL A 167 -9.80 7.73 -2.83
C VAL A 167 -9.97 9.16 -3.32
N ASP A 168 -9.56 9.42 -4.56
CA ASP A 168 -9.89 10.67 -5.23
C ASP A 168 -11.41 10.75 -5.42
N SER A 169 -12.08 11.32 -4.43
CA SER A 169 -13.52 11.61 -4.47
C SER A 169 -13.91 12.59 -5.58
N SER A 170 -12.94 13.13 -6.35
CA SER A 170 -13.21 13.98 -7.50
C SER A 170 -13.77 13.23 -8.72
N GLU A 171 -13.60 11.90 -8.80
CA GLU A 171 -14.49 11.05 -9.60
C GLU A 171 -15.62 10.53 -8.71
N GLY A 172 -16.67 11.36 -8.62
CA GLY A 172 -17.71 11.32 -7.60
C GLY A 172 -18.23 9.93 -7.20
N ASN A 173 -18.26 9.74 -5.88
CA ASN A 173 -19.12 8.88 -5.04
C ASN A 173 -19.47 7.48 -5.59
N LEU A 174 -19.41 6.45 -4.74
CA LEU A 174 -19.85 5.07 -5.04
C LEU A 174 -21.24 5.01 -5.72
N GLU A 175 -22.09 5.99 -5.45
CA GLU A 175 -23.39 6.21 -6.12
C GLU A 175 -23.31 6.47 -7.64
N SER A 176 -22.28 7.14 -8.16
CA SER A 176 -22.14 7.41 -9.61
C SER A 176 -21.71 6.15 -10.38
N VAL A 177 -20.87 5.32 -9.74
CA VAL A 177 -20.50 4.00 -10.26
C VAL A 177 -21.74 3.12 -10.33
N VAL A 178 -22.55 3.06 -9.26
CA VAL A 178 -23.82 2.31 -9.24
C VAL A 178 -24.78 2.81 -10.31
N GLN A 179 -24.97 4.12 -10.47
CA GLN A 179 -25.82 4.67 -11.54
C GLN A 179 -25.31 4.34 -12.95
N LYS A 180 -23.99 4.33 -13.17
CA LYS A 180 -23.38 3.95 -14.44
C LYS A 180 -23.57 2.46 -14.74
N TYR A 181 -23.50 1.59 -13.72
CA TYR A 181 -23.76 0.16 -13.87
C TYR A 181 -25.24 -0.12 -14.16
N GLU A 182 -26.17 0.51 -13.44
CA GLU A 182 -27.62 0.37 -13.67
C GLU A 182 -28.02 0.90 -15.06
N ALA A 183 -27.49 2.05 -15.49
CA ALA A 183 -27.75 2.59 -16.82
C ALA A 183 -27.21 1.69 -17.95
N VAL A 184 -26.09 0.99 -17.74
CA VAL A 184 -25.54 0.02 -18.68
C VAL A 184 -26.35 -1.28 -18.68
N TYR A 185 -26.88 -1.71 -17.53
CA TYR A 185 -27.78 -2.84 -17.43
C TYR A 185 -29.09 -2.58 -18.17
N ASP A 186 -29.73 -1.42 -17.96
CA ASP A 186 -30.96 -1.03 -18.67
C ASP A 186 -30.75 -0.82 -20.17
N ARG A 187 -29.58 -0.31 -20.59
CA ARG A 187 -29.22 -0.20 -22.01
C ARG A 187 -29.00 -1.58 -22.66
N ARG A 188 -28.48 -2.55 -21.91
CA ARG A 188 -28.32 -3.94 -22.40
C ARG A 188 -29.63 -4.71 -22.38
N LEU A 189 -30.51 -4.45 -21.40
CA LEU A 189 -31.84 -5.04 -21.30
C LEU A 189 -32.77 -4.52 -22.42
N SER A 190 -32.71 -3.21 -22.74
CA SER A 190 -33.49 -2.63 -23.85
C SER A 190 -32.92 -2.95 -25.24
N ALA A 191 -31.62 -3.18 -25.38
CA ALA A 191 -31.00 -3.61 -26.64
C ALA A 191 -31.21 -5.11 -26.94
N ALA A 192 -31.36 -5.95 -25.91
CA ALA A 192 -31.67 -7.37 -26.06
C ALA A 192 -33.16 -7.66 -26.33
N TRP A 193 -34.04 -6.69 -26.05
CA TRP A 193 -35.49 -6.78 -26.24
C TRP A 193 -35.97 -5.69 -27.19
N THR A 194 -35.51 -5.74 -28.44
CA THR A 194 -36.31 -5.14 -29.52
C THR A 194 -37.52 -6.04 -29.72
N PRO A 195 -38.76 -5.57 -29.57
CA PRO A 195 -39.91 -6.38 -29.94
C PRO A 195 -39.76 -6.71 -31.42
N VAL A 196 -39.64 -8.00 -31.74
CA VAL A 196 -39.77 -8.46 -33.12
C VAL A 196 -41.21 -8.18 -33.51
N ILE A 197 -41.43 -7.13 -34.29
CA ILE A 197 -42.71 -6.93 -34.97
C ILE A 197 -42.81 -8.09 -35.96
N ALA A 198 -43.55 -9.14 -35.60
CA ALA A 198 -43.92 -10.16 -36.56
C ALA A 198 -44.77 -9.50 -37.64
N ASP A 199 -44.43 -9.79 -38.89
CA ASP A 199 -44.95 -9.16 -40.10
C ASP A 199 -46.44 -8.84 -40.01
N ALA A 200 -46.78 -7.58 -40.31
CA ALA A 200 -48.16 -7.18 -40.50
C ALA A 200 -48.68 -7.87 -41.77
N GLU A 201 -49.42 -8.98 -41.62
CA GLU A 201 -50.21 -9.49 -42.74
C GLU A 201 -51.26 -8.44 -43.09
N SER A 202 -51.14 -7.91 -44.31
CA SER A 202 -52.07 -6.92 -44.86
C SER A 202 -53.43 -7.57 -45.11
N GLY A 203 -54.37 -7.41 -44.19
CA GLY A 203 -55.75 -7.82 -44.42
C GLY A 203 -56.68 -7.54 -43.25
N GLY A 204 -57.38 -6.40 -43.30
CA GLY A 204 -58.54 -6.15 -42.45
C GLY A 204 -58.29 -5.16 -41.31
N ASN A 205 -59.24 -4.25 -41.13
CA ASN A 205 -59.16 -3.07 -40.29
C ASN A 205 -59.36 -3.40 -38.79
N GLU A 206 -58.43 -4.13 -38.17
CA GLU A 206 -58.26 -4.23 -36.71
C GLU A 206 -56.92 -4.93 -36.39
N ALA A 207 -55.89 -4.17 -36.00
CA ALA A 207 -54.67 -4.76 -35.46
C ALA A 207 -54.91 -5.13 -33.99
N VAL A 208 -55.32 -6.38 -33.74
CA VAL A 208 -55.35 -6.93 -32.38
C VAL A 208 -53.91 -7.19 -31.92
N VAL A 209 -53.34 -6.24 -31.18
CA VAL A 209 -52.04 -6.42 -30.53
C VAL A 209 -52.22 -7.37 -29.36
N THR A 210 -51.95 -8.66 -29.57
CA THR A 210 -51.88 -9.63 -28.48
C THR A 210 -50.48 -9.60 -27.88
N THR A 211 -50.30 -8.91 -26.76
CA THR A 211 -49.05 -8.91 -25.99
C THR A 211 -48.92 -10.24 -25.23
N ALA A 212 -48.15 -11.19 -25.74
CA ALA A 212 -47.80 -12.40 -24.99
C ALA A 212 -46.64 -12.11 -24.03
N TYR A 213 -46.94 -11.91 -22.73
CA TYR A 213 -45.93 -11.84 -21.67
C TYR A 213 -45.45 -13.26 -21.30
N GLY A 214 -44.39 -13.75 -21.94
CA GLY A 214 -43.77 -15.02 -21.55
C GLY A 214 -42.90 -14.87 -20.30
N ARG A 215 -43.34 -15.37 -19.13
CA ARG A 215 -42.44 -15.66 -17.99
C ARG A 215 -41.65 -16.93 -18.30
N ILE A 216 -40.34 -16.85 -18.44
CA ILE A 216 -39.48 -18.05 -18.41
C ILE A 216 -39.33 -18.48 -16.95
N ARG A 217 -39.83 -19.68 -16.63
CA ARG A 217 -39.60 -20.37 -15.36
C ARG A 217 -38.12 -20.74 -15.26
N ALA A 218 -37.47 -20.42 -14.14
CA ALA A 218 -36.28 -21.14 -13.74
C ALA A 218 -36.69 -22.59 -13.44
N SER A 219 -36.07 -23.55 -14.13
CA SER A 219 -36.14 -24.96 -13.74
C SER A 219 -35.10 -25.20 -12.64
N ASP A 220 -35.54 -25.93 -11.61
CA ASP A 220 -34.77 -26.36 -10.43
C ASP A 220 -33.43 -27.04 -10.75
#